data_AF-A0A2E6W6M5-F1
#
_entry.id   AF-A0A2E6W6M5-F1
#
_cell.length_a   1.000
_cell.length_b   1.000
_cell.length_c   1.000
_cell.angle_alpha   90.00
_cell.angle_beta   90.00
_cell.angle_gamma   90.00
#
_symmetry.space_group_name_H-M   'P 1'
#
loop_
_entity.id
_entity.type
_entity.pdbx_description
1 polymer ?
#
loop_
_entity_poly.entity_id
_entity_poly.type
_entity_poly.pdbx_seq_one_letter_code
_entity_poly.pdbx_strand_id
1 'polypeptide(L)' 'MVVEQKPYQWLAWLATATLVIAASLASFVPEMYLHHWFFIIANTLWILVGYLWRENSVLLMNVLLTLIYFVGLVK' A
#
# COMPACT_ATOMS: atom_id res chain seq x y z
N MET A 1 1.99 10.35 29.41
CA MET A 1 2.74 9.90 28.22
C MET A 1 2.31 10.79 27.08
N VAL A 2 3.20 11.60 26.51
CA VAL A 2 2.89 12.36 25.29
C VAL A 2 3.07 11.39 24.14
N VAL A 3 1.97 11.02 23.47
CA VAL A 3 2.03 10.19 22.27
C VAL A 3 2.38 11.12 21.11
N GLU A 4 3.63 11.08 20.66
CA GLU A 4 3.99 11.79 19.43
C GLU A 4 3.23 11.17 18.26
N GLN A 5 2.37 11.96 17.63
CA GLN A 5 1.68 11.52 16.42
C GLN A 5 2.69 11.46 15.27
N LYS A 6 2.73 10.31 14.58
CA LYS A 6 3.49 10.19 13.33
C LYS A 6 2.98 11.26 12.34
N PRO A 7 3.89 11.95 11.63
CA PRO A 7 3.49 13.02 10.73
C PRO A 7 2.62 12.46 9.59
N TYR A 8 1.71 13.27 9.05
CA TYR A 8 0.86 12.90 7.91
C TYR A 8 0.01 11.61 8.10
N GLN A 9 -0.54 11.40 9.29
CA GLN A 9 -1.46 10.27 9.60
C GLN A 9 -2.61 10.11 8.57
N TRP A 10 -3.17 11.20 8.05
CA TRP A 10 -4.22 11.14 7.03
C TRP A 10 -3.78 10.41 5.74
N LEU A 11 -2.50 10.52 5.37
CA LEU A 11 -1.94 9.82 4.21
C LEU A 11 -1.83 8.32 4.48
N ALA A 12 -1.49 7.93 5.69
CA ALA A 12 -1.49 6.52 6.12
C ALA A 12 -2.91 5.95 6.12
N TRP A 13 -3.92 6.72 6.54
CA TRP A 13 -5.32 6.32 6.44
C TRP A 13 -5.79 6.18 4.98
N LEU A 14 -5.38 7.09 4.10
CA LEU A 14 -5.65 6.98 2.68
C LEU A 14 -5.01 5.71 2.09
N ALA A 15 -3.73 5.47 2.38
CA ALA A 15 -3.02 4.25 1.96
C ALA A 15 -3.70 2.98 2.47
N THR A 16 -4.16 3.00 3.73
CA THR A 16 -4.90 1.89 4.35
C THR A 16 -6.24 1.65 3.65
N ALA A 17 -7.02 2.70 3.40
CA ALA A 17 -8.31 2.59 2.72
C ALA A 17 -8.14 2.01 1.30
N THR A 18 -7.14 2.50 0.54
CA THR A 18 -6.83 1.95 -0.79
C THR A 18 -6.39 0.48 -0.71
N LEU A 19 -5.59 0.11 0.29
CA LEU A 19 -5.16 -1.28 0.49
C LEU A 19 -6.34 -2.21 0.81
N VAL A 20 -7.27 -1.77 1.66
CA VAL A 20 -8.48 -2.54 1.98
C VAL A 20 -9.36 -2.72 0.75
N ILE A 21 -9.51 -1.70 -0.08
CA ILE A 21 -10.23 -1.80 -1.37
C ILE A 21 -9.52 -2.81 -2.28
N ALA A 22 -8.19 -2.76 -2.38
CA ALA A 22 -7.39 -3.71 -3.18
C ALA A 22 -7.61 -5.16 -2.71
N ALA A 23 -7.53 -5.40 -1.40
CA ALA A 23 -7.74 -6.71 -0.80
C ALA A 23 -9.19 -7.21 -0.97
N SER A 24 -10.16 -6.30 -0.90
CA SER A 24 -11.57 -6.63 -1.14
C SER A 24 -11.78 -7.04 -2.60
N LEU A 25 -11.23 -6.30 -3.56
CA LEU A 25 -11.27 -6.67 -4.98
C LEU A 25 -10.61 -8.03 -5.23
N ALA A 26 -9.46 -8.30 -4.59
CA ALA A 26 -8.78 -9.59 -4.71
C ALA A 26 -9.60 -10.75 -4.12
N SER A 27 -10.36 -10.51 -3.05
CA SER A 27 -11.10 -11.56 -2.35
C SER A 27 -12.47 -11.83 -2.96
N PHE A 28 -13.16 -10.79 -3.43
CA PHE A 28 -14.55 -10.89 -3.90
C PHE A 28 -14.70 -10.86 -5.41
N VAL A 29 -13.80 -10.20 -6.15
CA VAL A 29 -13.89 -10.09 -7.61
C VAL A 29 -12.50 -10.21 -8.27
N PRO A 30 -11.78 -11.33 -8.06
CA PRO A 30 -10.42 -11.51 -8.58
C PRO A 30 -10.36 -11.49 -10.12
N GLU A 31 -11.41 -11.97 -10.78
CA GLU A 31 -11.53 -12.12 -12.23
C GLU A 31 -11.44 -10.82 -13.04
N MET A 32 -11.67 -9.66 -12.40
CA MET A 32 -11.49 -8.35 -13.04
C MET A 32 -10.03 -7.89 -13.07
N TYR A 33 -9.11 -8.58 -12.37
CA TYR A 33 -7.67 -8.25 -12.25
C TYR A 33 -7.34 -6.82 -11.74
N LEU A 34 -8.34 -5.99 -11.44
CA LEU A 34 -8.20 -4.61 -10.94
C LEU A 34 -7.44 -4.53 -9.62
N HIS A 35 -7.46 -5.60 -8.83
CA HIS A 35 -6.76 -5.66 -7.55
C HIS A 35 -5.25 -5.40 -7.70
N HIS A 36 -4.62 -5.81 -8.80
CA HIS A 36 -3.19 -5.53 -9.05
C HIS A 36 -2.90 -4.03 -9.10
N TRP A 37 -3.72 -3.27 -9.85
CA TRP A 37 -3.58 -1.82 -9.95
C TRP A 37 -3.80 -1.13 -8.61
N PHE A 38 -4.85 -1.52 -7.87
CA PHE A 38 -5.14 -0.97 -6.56
C PHE A 38 -4.05 -1.29 -5.54
N PHE A 39 -3.48 -2.50 -5.59
CA PHE A 39 -2.35 -2.85 -4.74
C PHE A 39 -1.12 -2.00 -5.09
N ILE A 40 -0.80 -1.76 -6.36
CA ILE A 40 0.33 -0.88 -6.74
C ILE A 40 0.13 0.53 -6.19
N ILE A 41 -1.08 1.09 -6.33
CA ILE A 41 -1.40 2.42 -5.80
C ILE A 41 -1.26 2.44 -4.26
N ALA A 42 -1.85 1.45 -3.57
CA ALA A 42 -1.80 1.35 -2.12
C ALA A 42 -0.37 1.22 -1.59
N ASN A 43 0.44 0.34 -2.19
CA ASN A 43 1.84 0.15 -1.81
C ASN A 43 2.67 1.41 -2.11
N THR A 44 2.41 2.12 -3.21
CA THR A 44 3.08 3.40 -3.53
C THR A 44 2.78 4.47 -2.48
N LEU A 45 1.52 4.57 -2.02
CA LEU A 45 1.17 5.48 -0.93
C LEU A 45 1.88 5.08 0.37
N TRP A 46 1.98 3.79 0.68
CA TRP A 46 2.70 3.30 1.84
C TRP A 46 4.22 3.51 1.75
N ILE A 47 4.82 3.50 0.55
CA ILE A 47 6.22 3.90 0.34
C ILE A 47 6.40 5.36 0.75
N LEU A 48 5.51 6.27 0.32
CA LEU A 48 5.54 7.68 0.71
C LEU A 48 5.40 7.84 2.23
N VAL A 49 4.48 7.09 2.86
CA VAL A 49 4.31 7.08 4.33
C VAL A 49 5.56 6.56 5.03
N GLY A 50 6.13 5.44 4.57
CA GLY A 50 7.36 4.87 5.13
C GLY A 50 8.55 5.83 5.03
N TYR A 51 8.65 6.57 3.93
CA TYR A 51 9.65 7.63 3.76
C TYR A 51 9.43 8.78 4.76
N LEU A 52 8.20 9.28 4.89
CA LEU A 52 7.85 10.36 5.82
C LEU A 52 8.06 9.97 7.29
N TRP A 53 7.80 8.70 7.63
CA TRP A 53 7.97 8.17 8.98
C TRP A 53 9.40 7.70 9.26
N ARG A 54 10.27 7.65 8.24
CA ARG A 54 11.64 7.10 8.30
C ARG A 54 11.67 5.64 8.79
N GLU A 55 10.67 4.87 8.37
CA GLU A 55 10.48 3.47 8.76
C GLU A 55 10.94 2.55 7.63
N ASN A 56 12.16 2.01 7.75
CA ASN A 56 12.77 1.17 6.71
C ASN A 56 11.98 -0.11 6.42
N SER A 57 11.33 -0.68 7.45
CA SER A 57 10.51 -1.88 7.30
C SER A 57 9.28 -1.62 6.43
N VAL A 58 8.60 -0.48 6.64
CA VAL A 58 7.44 -0.05 5.83
C VAL A 58 7.87 0.23 4.40
N LEU A 59 8.99 0.95 4.21
CA LEU A 59 9.54 1.23 2.89
C LEU A 59 9.86 -0.05 2.11
N LEU A 60 10.72 -0.91 2.66
CA LEU A 60 11.19 -2.11 1.96
C LEU A 60 10.03 -3.05 1.63
N MET A 61 9.12 -3.28 2.58
CA MET A 61 7.96 -4.13 2.36
C MET A 61 7.12 -3.65 1.17
N ASN A 62 6.78 -2.35 1.15
CA ASN A 62 5.89 -1.83 0.12
C ASN A 62 6.60 -1.66 -1.24
N VAL A 63 7.92 -1.46 -1.28
CA VAL A 63 8.71 -1.54 -2.52
C VAL A 63 8.67 -2.95 -3.10
N LEU A 64 8.95 -3.97 -2.28
CA LEU A 64 8.93 -5.37 -2.73
C LEU A 64 7.53 -5.80 -3.19
N LEU A 65 6.49 -5.43 -2.45
CA LEU A 65 5.11 -5.70 -2.85
C LEU A 65 4.76 -5.01 -4.17
N THR A 66 5.09 -3.73 -4.33
CA THR A 66 4.90 -3.02 -5.60
C THR A 66 5.55 -3.77 -6.77
N LEU A 67 6.80 -4.23 -6.61
CA LEU A 67 7.49 -5.02 -7.63
C LEU A 67 6.77 -6.34 -7.94
N ILE A 68 6.30 -7.07 -6.92
CA ILE A 68 5.55 -8.31 -7.10
C ILE A 68 4.27 -8.05 -7.91
N TYR A 69 3.52 -7.00 -7.60
CA TYR A 69 2.30 -6.66 -8.34
C TYR A 69 2.59 -6.18 -9.76
N PHE A 70 3.70 -5.48 -10.00
CA PHE A 70 4.14 -5.16 -11.37
C PHE A 70 4.47 -6.42 -12.17
N VAL A 71 5.19 -7.37 -11.58
CA VAL A 71 5.48 -8.66 -12.24
C VAL A 71 4.20 -9.45 -12.48
N GLY A 72 3.25 -9.41 -11.55
CA GLY A 72 1.94 -10.04 -11.67
C GLY A 72 1.05 -9.42 -12.75
N LEU A 73 1.24 -8.16 -13.12
CA LEU A 73 0.51 -7.54 -14.26
C LEU A 73 1.03 -8.00 -15.63
N VAL A 74 2.30 -8.41 -15.72
CA VAL A 74 2.95 -8.80 -16.98
C VAL A 74 2.79 -10.31 -17.27
N LYS A 75 2.38 -11.10 -16.28
CA LYS A 75 2.16 -12.55 -16.38
C LYS A 75 0.68 -12.88 -16.38
#